data_AF-A0A1M7QGZ1-F1
#
_entry.id   AF-A0A1M7QGZ1-F1
#
_cell.length_a   1.000
_cell.length_b   1.000
_cell.length_c   1.000
_cell.angle_alpha   90.00
_cell.angle_beta   90.00
_cell.angle_gamma   90.00
#
_symmetry.space_group_name_H-M   'P 1'
#
loop_
_entity.id
_entity.type
_entity.pdbx_description
1 polymer ?
#
loop_
_entity_poly.entity_id
_entity_poly.type
_entity_poly.pdbx_seq_one_letter_code
_entity_poly.pdbx_strand_id
1 'polypeptide(L)'
;MKRFTGLVLIALVLLAIAFFIYNPEILGEIWMWLVGLIGYLIYFFNKAADTLKNAFKTPEPDTAQSKDEQKSSGTDTLLTKLSKNEPDIEGLENLLAKSQPQMDSLSQENLTLLRYMDDGYTTLGLLFIEGQFFAYTLEDTHRDEKVSGNTRIPAGRYPLSYNRNLTDLTRRYRNRFPWFEYHIEIMDIPNYDLVYIHIGNTHQDTRGCILLADGVNAASPEKMVSYSRKAYERFYRSIYPRVKANIPLAIRIFDENWIKMAKIKANEAHALPQN
;
A
#
# COMPACT_ATOMS: atom_id res chain seq x y z
N MET A 1 -35.25 -20.50 -48.80
CA MET A 1 -34.71 -20.38 -47.43
C MET A 1 -33.18 -20.49 -47.37
N LYS A 2 -32.53 -21.65 -47.59
CA LYS A 2 -31.06 -21.82 -47.39
C LYS A 2 -30.13 -20.80 -48.09
N ARG A 3 -30.51 -20.24 -49.25
CA ARG A 3 -29.73 -19.19 -49.95
C ARG A 3 -29.88 -17.79 -49.30
N PHE A 4 -31.01 -17.53 -48.64
CA PHE A 4 -31.28 -16.27 -47.95
C PHE A 4 -30.48 -16.18 -46.64
N THR A 5 -30.42 -17.28 -45.88
CA THR A 5 -29.57 -17.38 -44.68
C THR A 5 -28.08 -17.21 -44.99
N GLY A 6 -27.62 -17.66 -46.16
CA GLY A 6 -26.24 -17.41 -46.62
C GLY A 6 -25.97 -15.94 -46.92
N LEU A 7 -26.90 -15.25 -47.61
CA LEU A 7 -26.80 -13.80 -47.87
C LEU A 7 -26.80 -12.97 -46.58
N VAL A 8 -27.66 -13.30 -45.62
CA VAL A 8 -27.68 -12.64 -44.30
C VAL A 8 -26.37 -12.85 -43.54
N LEU A 9 -25.80 -14.06 -43.55
CA LEU A 9 -24.50 -14.32 -42.93
C LEU A 9 -23.39 -13.47 -43.56
N ILE A 10 -23.33 -13.39 -44.89
CA ILE A 10 -22.35 -12.57 -45.62
C ILE A 10 -22.51 -11.08 -45.27
N ALA A 11 -23.75 -10.57 -45.23
CA ALA A 11 -24.02 -9.19 -44.83
C ALA A 11 -23.58 -8.87 -43.39
N LEU A 12 -23.79 -9.81 -42.45
CA LEU A 12 -23.32 -9.66 -41.06
C LEU A 12 -21.80 -9.68 -40.95
N VAL A 13 -21.11 -10.54 -41.72
CA VAL A 13 -19.63 -10.56 -41.76
C VAL A 13 -19.08 -9.26 -42.33
N LEU A 14 -19.67 -8.73 -43.41
CA LEU A 14 -19.27 -7.45 -43.99
C LEU A 14 -19.51 -6.27 -43.04
N LEU A 15 -20.63 -6.27 -42.31
CA LEU A 15 -20.91 -5.28 -41.26
C LEU A 15 -19.91 -5.36 -40.10
N ALA A 16 -19.53 -6.55 -39.65
CA ALA A 16 -18.52 -6.74 -38.62
C ALA A 16 -17.14 -6.24 -39.09
N ILE A 17 -16.72 -6.56 -40.31
CA ILE A 17 -15.47 -6.07 -40.89
C ILE A 17 -15.47 -4.54 -40.99
N ALA A 18 -16.55 -3.95 -41.50
CA ALA A 18 -16.70 -2.49 -41.56
C ALA A 18 -16.64 -1.85 -40.15
N PHE A 19 -17.34 -2.44 -39.17
CA PHE A 19 -17.33 -1.96 -37.79
C PHE A 19 -15.92 -1.89 -37.20
N PHE A 20 -15.08 -2.91 -37.41
CA PHE A 20 -13.69 -2.92 -36.94
C PHE A 20 -12.76 -1.99 -37.74
N ILE A 21 -13.03 -1.73 -39.03
CA ILE A 21 -12.28 -0.74 -39.82
C ILE A 21 -12.59 0.69 -39.35
N TYR A 22 -13.86 1.00 -39.04
CA TYR A 22 -14.27 2.32 -38.55
C TYR A 22 -13.99 2.56 -37.07
N ASN A 23 -13.80 1.49 -36.26
CA ASN A 23 -13.53 1.58 -34.83
C ASN A 23 -12.27 0.78 -34.45
N PRO A 24 -11.06 1.17 -34.93
CA PRO A 24 -9.83 0.42 -34.72
C PRO A 24 -9.41 0.35 -33.24
N GLU A 25 -9.85 1.28 -32.40
CA GLU A 25 -9.55 1.29 -30.95
C GLU A 25 -10.14 0.06 -30.23
N ILE A 26 -11.30 -0.44 -30.71
CA ILE A 26 -11.97 -1.63 -30.15
C ILE A 26 -11.13 -2.89 -30.35
N LEU A 27 -10.32 -2.98 -31.40
CA LEU A 27 -9.37 -4.09 -31.59
C LEU A 27 -8.29 -4.09 -30.49
N GLY A 28 -7.84 -2.91 -30.06
CA GLY A 28 -6.89 -2.75 -28.96
C GLY A 28 -7.48 -3.22 -27.63
N GLU A 29 -8.71 -2.80 -27.33
CA GLU A 29 -9.41 -3.27 -26.12
C GLU A 29 -9.63 -4.78 -26.13
N ILE A 30 -10.22 -5.33 -27.21
CA ILE A 30 -10.46 -6.78 -27.34
C ILE A 30 -9.15 -7.57 -27.20
N TRP A 31 -8.05 -7.09 -27.79
CA TRP A 31 -6.74 -7.73 -27.65
C TRP A 31 -6.27 -7.80 -26.19
N MET A 32 -6.43 -6.71 -25.43
CA MET A 32 -6.09 -6.69 -24.00
C MET A 32 -6.96 -7.66 -23.18
N TRP A 33 -8.27 -7.73 -23.45
CA TRP A 33 -9.15 -8.71 -22.82
C TRP A 33 -8.77 -10.16 -23.19
N LEU A 34 -8.36 -10.42 -24.44
CA LEU A 34 -8.00 -11.75 -24.93
C LEU A 34 -6.65 -12.23 -24.36
N VAL A 35 -5.64 -11.35 -24.29
CA VAL A 35 -4.37 -11.62 -23.60
C VAL A 35 -4.59 -11.84 -22.09
N GLY A 36 -5.44 -11.02 -21.46
CA GLY A 36 -5.82 -11.20 -20.06
C GLY A 36 -6.54 -12.53 -19.80
N LEU A 37 -7.46 -12.93 -20.69
CA LEU A 37 -8.16 -14.22 -20.62
C LEU A 37 -7.19 -15.41 -20.76
N ILE A 38 -6.23 -15.33 -21.69
CA ILE A 38 -5.20 -16.37 -21.87
C ILE A 38 -4.34 -16.48 -20.60
N GLY A 39 -3.90 -15.35 -20.03
CA GLY A 39 -3.16 -15.33 -18.76
C GLY A 39 -3.96 -15.93 -17.59
N TYR A 40 -5.24 -15.59 -17.48
CA TYR A 40 -6.15 -16.15 -16.48
C TYR A 40 -6.35 -17.67 -16.65
N LEU A 41 -6.53 -18.14 -17.89
CA LEU A 41 -6.63 -19.57 -18.19
C LEU A 41 -5.35 -20.32 -17.80
N ILE A 42 -4.17 -19.81 -18.15
CA ILE A 42 -2.88 -20.41 -17.78
C ILE A 42 -2.72 -20.47 -16.25
N TYR A 43 -3.03 -19.38 -15.55
CA TYR A 43 -3.04 -19.34 -14.08
C TYR A 43 -3.98 -20.40 -13.49
N PHE A 44 -5.20 -20.52 -14.03
CA PHE A 44 -6.20 -21.48 -13.57
C PHE A 44 -5.78 -22.93 -13.84
N PHE A 45 -5.19 -23.22 -15.00
CA PHE A 45 -4.65 -24.55 -15.33
C PHE A 45 -3.48 -24.95 -14.43
N ASN A 46 -2.53 -24.05 -14.16
CA ASN A 46 -1.41 -24.32 -13.24
C ASN A 46 -1.93 -24.57 -11.82
N LYS A 47 -2.84 -23.72 -11.33
CA LYS A 47 -3.47 -23.87 -10.01
C LYS A 47 -4.29 -25.16 -9.89
N ALA A 48 -5.00 -25.56 -10.95
CA ALA A 48 -5.73 -26.81 -11.01
C ALA A 48 -4.78 -28.03 -11.00
N ALA A 49 -3.67 -27.97 -11.75
CA ALA A 49 -2.66 -29.02 -11.77
C ALA A 49 -1.99 -29.22 -10.40
N ASP A 50 -1.62 -28.13 -9.72
CA ASP A 50 -1.06 -28.20 -8.36
C ASP A 50 -2.09 -28.72 -7.34
N THR A 51 -3.36 -28.32 -7.47
CA THR A 51 -4.45 -28.84 -6.62
C THR A 51 -4.66 -30.35 -6.84
N LEU A 52 -4.61 -30.82 -8.09
CA LEU A 52 -4.70 -32.26 -8.40
C LEU A 52 -3.50 -33.04 -7.84
N LYS A 53 -2.29 -32.47 -7.97
CA LYS A 53 -1.05 -33.08 -7.48
C LYS A 53 -1.03 -33.23 -5.95
N ASN A 54 -1.68 -32.30 -5.25
CA ASN A 54 -1.89 -32.38 -3.80
C ASN A 54 -3.02 -33.35 -3.41
N ALA A 55 -4.02 -33.57 -4.28
CA ALA A 55 -5.13 -34.51 -4.04
C ALA A 55 -4.76 -36.01 -4.19
N PHE A 56 -3.60 -36.33 -4.78
CA PHE A 56 -3.11 -37.71 -4.95
C PHE A 56 -2.15 -38.20 -3.84
N LYS A 57 -2.16 -37.57 -2.67
CA LYS A 57 -1.48 -38.06 -1.44
C LYS A 57 -2.48 -38.23 -0.29
N THR A 58 -2.67 -39.47 0.12
CA THR A 58 -3.41 -39.91 1.33
C THR A 58 -2.57 -41.00 2.04
N PRO A 59 -2.69 -41.24 3.37
CA PRO A 59 -3.92 -41.50 4.16
C PRO A 59 -4.21 -40.42 5.24
N GLU A 60 -5.45 -40.08 5.66
CA GLU A 60 -6.56 -40.83 6.34
C GLU A 60 -6.39 -40.91 7.89
N PRO A 61 -7.45 -40.91 8.75
CA PRO A 61 -8.53 -39.89 8.93
C PRO A 61 -8.76 -39.41 10.41
N ASP A 62 -9.95 -38.84 10.67
CA ASP A 62 -10.59 -38.41 11.95
C ASP A 62 -10.17 -37.04 12.54
N THR A 63 -11.05 -36.16 13.07
CA THR A 63 -12.49 -36.26 13.44
C THR A 63 -13.26 -34.95 13.16
N ALA A 64 -14.60 -34.98 13.26
CA ALA A 64 -15.54 -33.82 13.23
C ALA A 64 -15.18 -32.70 14.24
N GLN A 65 -15.64 -31.45 14.17
CA GLN A 65 -16.94 -30.87 13.77
C GLN A 65 -16.69 -29.37 13.35
N SER A 66 -17.62 -28.48 12.96
CA SER A 66 -19.09 -28.44 12.89
C SER A 66 -19.57 -27.50 11.74
N LYS A 67 -20.67 -26.76 11.93
CA LYS A 67 -21.11 -25.58 11.16
C LYS A 67 -21.74 -24.58 12.12
N ASP A 68 -21.56 -23.28 11.89
CA ASP A 68 -22.52 -22.26 12.30
C ASP A 68 -22.50 -21.07 11.31
N GLU A 69 -23.68 -20.70 10.82
CA GLU A 69 -23.86 -19.56 9.91
C GLU A 69 -24.46 -18.37 10.68
N GLN A 70 -23.71 -17.27 10.84
CA GLN A 70 -24.29 -15.97 11.19
C GLN A 70 -23.76 -14.83 10.31
N LYS A 71 -24.43 -14.68 9.17
CA LYS A 71 -25.07 -13.43 8.71
C LYS A 71 -24.40 -12.10 9.14
N SER A 72 -23.47 -11.62 8.30
CA SER A 72 -23.00 -10.22 8.30
C SER A 72 -23.21 -9.61 6.91
N SER A 73 -24.42 -9.08 6.66
CA SER A 73 -24.70 -8.24 5.49
C SER A 73 -24.38 -6.79 5.83
N GLY A 74 -23.51 -6.13 5.06
CA GLY A 74 -23.25 -4.68 5.14
C GLY A 74 -21.79 -4.23 4.98
N THR A 75 -20.81 -5.09 5.21
CA THR A 75 -19.40 -4.68 5.33
C THR A 75 -18.67 -4.55 3.97
N ASP A 76 -18.88 -5.51 3.05
CA ASP A 76 -18.12 -5.61 1.80
C ASP A 76 -18.34 -4.45 0.82
N THR A 77 -19.57 -3.92 0.77
CA THR A 77 -19.96 -2.89 -0.19
C THR A 77 -19.32 -1.53 0.11
N LEU A 78 -18.89 -1.29 1.36
CA LEU A 78 -18.26 -0.04 1.78
C LEU A 78 -16.72 -0.13 1.74
N LEU A 79 -16.16 -1.31 2.03
CA LEU A 79 -14.74 -1.59 1.80
C LEU A 79 -14.37 -1.50 0.31
N THR A 80 -15.25 -1.97 -0.58
CA THR A 80 -15.05 -1.87 -2.04
C THR A 80 -15.08 -0.41 -2.54
N LYS A 81 -15.72 0.51 -1.82
CA LYS A 81 -15.69 1.96 -2.13
C LYS A 81 -14.42 2.65 -1.60
N LEU A 82 -13.91 2.23 -0.44
CA LEU A 82 -12.64 2.74 0.10
C LEU A 82 -11.41 2.20 -0.67
N SER A 83 -11.52 1.05 -1.32
CA SER A 83 -10.47 0.50 -2.18
C SER A 83 -10.32 1.21 -3.54
N LYS A 84 -11.23 2.14 -3.90
CA LYS A 84 -11.26 2.76 -5.24
C LYS A 84 -10.93 4.24 -5.28
N ASN A 85 -10.96 4.93 -4.14
CA ASN A 85 -10.64 6.34 -4.06
C ASN A 85 -9.36 6.50 -3.24
N GLU A 86 -8.46 7.37 -3.70
CA GLU A 86 -7.29 7.80 -2.93
C GLU A 86 -7.73 8.37 -1.57
N PRO A 87 -6.93 8.23 -0.51
CA PRO A 87 -7.27 8.78 0.80
C PRO A 87 -7.47 10.30 0.69
N ASP A 88 -8.53 10.82 1.30
CA ASP A 88 -8.86 12.25 1.33
C ASP A 88 -7.80 13.01 2.15
N ILE A 89 -6.73 13.43 1.48
CA ILE A 89 -5.58 14.08 2.12
C ILE A 89 -6.00 15.39 2.80
N GLU A 90 -6.85 16.19 2.15
CA GLU A 90 -7.32 17.46 2.72
C GLU A 90 -8.21 17.22 3.95
N GLY A 91 -9.09 16.21 3.92
CA GLY A 91 -9.84 15.77 5.08
C GLY A 91 -8.96 15.27 6.24
N LEU A 92 -7.86 14.60 5.93
CA LEU A 92 -6.89 14.11 6.93
C LEU A 92 -6.05 15.23 7.53
N GLU A 93 -5.55 16.17 6.74
CA GLU A 93 -4.85 17.37 7.23
C GLU A 93 -5.79 18.20 8.12
N ASN A 94 -7.04 18.40 7.70
CA ASN A 94 -8.06 19.06 8.52
C ASN A 94 -8.36 18.30 9.82
N LEU A 95 -8.39 16.97 9.80
CA LEU A 95 -8.63 16.14 10.98
C LEU A 95 -7.45 16.18 11.96
N LEU A 96 -6.22 16.18 11.45
CA LEU A 96 -5.00 16.41 12.25
C LEU A 96 -4.97 17.83 12.85
N ALA A 97 -5.46 18.84 12.12
CA ALA A 97 -5.48 20.23 12.55
C ALA A 97 -6.62 20.60 13.53
N LYS A 98 -7.76 19.90 13.52
CA LYS A 98 -8.99 20.26 14.29
C LYS A 98 -9.14 19.55 15.63
N SER A 99 -8.16 18.79 16.09
CA SER A 99 -8.37 17.73 17.10
C SER A 99 -7.69 17.95 18.46
N GLN A 100 -7.30 19.19 18.78
CA GLN A 100 -7.15 19.68 20.16
C GLN A 100 -8.50 19.51 20.89
N PRO A 101 -8.70 18.45 21.71
CA PRO A 101 -7.99 18.37 23.00
C PRO A 101 -7.52 16.96 23.40
N GLN A 102 -7.59 15.99 22.49
CA GLN A 102 -7.13 14.60 22.72
C GLN A 102 -6.19 14.11 21.62
N MET A 103 -5.75 15.03 20.76
CA MET A 103 -4.87 14.80 19.62
C MET A 103 -3.68 15.74 19.60
N ASP A 104 -3.41 16.44 20.72
CA ASP A 104 -2.13 17.11 20.99
C ASP A 104 -0.94 16.12 20.85
N SER A 105 -1.18 14.83 21.11
CA SER A 105 -0.21 13.74 20.86
C SER A 105 0.04 13.44 19.37
N LEU A 106 -0.66 14.05 18.41
CA LEU A 106 -0.38 13.93 16.97
C LEU A 106 0.21 15.22 16.39
N SER A 107 -0.26 16.38 16.84
CA SER A 107 0.20 17.69 16.37
C SER A 107 1.53 18.13 16.98
N GLN A 108 1.94 17.56 18.12
CA GLN A 108 3.28 17.77 18.72
C GLN A 108 4.38 16.87 18.12
N GLU A 109 4.04 15.87 17.30
CA GLU A 109 5.01 14.93 16.75
C GLU A 109 5.55 15.43 15.41
N ASN A 110 6.87 15.56 15.31
CA ASN A 110 7.53 16.09 14.12
C ASN A 110 7.20 15.30 12.84
N LEU A 111 7.04 13.97 12.96
CA LEU A 111 6.63 13.07 11.89
C LEU A 111 5.51 12.14 12.38
N THR A 112 4.47 11.96 11.56
CA THR A 112 3.39 10.99 11.81
C THR A 112 3.17 10.12 10.58
N LEU A 113 3.19 8.80 10.74
CA LEU A 113 2.89 7.81 9.70
C LEU A 113 1.55 7.14 9.99
N LEU A 114 0.63 7.25 9.04
CA LEU A 114 -0.70 6.64 9.06
C LEU A 114 -0.78 5.49 8.06
N ARG A 115 -0.70 4.23 8.52
CA ARG A 115 -0.87 3.03 7.67
C ARG A 115 -2.34 2.88 7.30
N TYR A 116 -2.70 2.76 6.03
CA TYR A 116 -4.11 2.73 5.61
C TYR A 116 -4.53 1.42 4.94
N MET A 117 -3.59 0.55 4.58
CA MET A 117 -3.85 -0.75 3.99
C MET A 117 -2.64 -1.68 4.17
N ASP A 118 -2.92 -2.96 4.38
CA ASP A 118 -1.98 -4.07 4.29
C ASP A 118 -2.65 -5.17 3.43
N ASP A 119 -1.90 -5.74 2.48
CA ASP A 119 -2.40 -6.79 1.57
C ASP A 119 -1.84 -8.20 1.86
N GLY A 120 -1.10 -8.38 2.97
CA GLY A 120 -0.41 -9.63 3.33
C GLY A 120 1.01 -9.75 2.78
N TYR A 121 1.45 -8.78 1.98
CA TYR A 121 2.84 -8.63 1.52
C TYR A 121 3.38 -7.22 1.75
N THR A 122 2.52 -6.22 1.55
CA THR A 122 2.87 -4.80 1.48
C THR A 122 1.94 -3.99 2.38
N THR A 123 2.52 -3.14 3.23
CA THR A 123 1.78 -2.08 3.92
C THR A 123 1.94 -0.77 3.16
N LEU A 124 0.84 -0.05 2.95
CA LEU A 124 0.84 1.32 2.46
C LEU A 124 0.46 2.31 3.56
N GLY A 125 1.13 3.45 3.57
CA GLY A 125 0.88 4.53 4.53
C GLY A 125 1.04 5.93 3.95
N LEU A 126 0.73 6.91 4.79
CA LEU A 126 0.86 8.33 4.53
C LEU A 126 1.81 8.92 5.57
N LEU A 127 2.91 9.53 5.14
CA LEU A 127 3.79 10.30 6.02
C LEU A 127 3.35 11.76 6.04
N PHE A 128 3.15 12.28 7.24
CA PHE A 128 2.96 13.68 7.56
C PHE A 128 4.20 14.21 8.28
N ILE A 129 4.58 15.46 8.00
CA ILE A 129 5.61 16.21 8.72
C ILE A 129 4.95 17.48 9.26
N GLU A 130 5.08 17.75 10.56
CA GLU A 130 4.47 18.93 11.21
C GLU A 130 2.95 19.05 10.93
N GLY A 131 2.26 17.90 10.82
CA GLY A 131 0.83 17.81 10.52
C GLY A 131 0.42 17.93 9.04
N GLN A 132 1.35 18.27 8.14
CA GLN A 132 1.10 18.39 6.70
C GLN A 132 1.47 17.11 5.95
N PHE A 133 0.70 16.72 4.93
CA PHE A 133 1.01 15.56 4.10
C PHE A 133 2.32 15.78 3.33
N PHE A 134 3.20 14.79 3.39
CA PHE A 134 4.55 14.90 2.82
C PHE A 134 4.83 13.90 1.70
N ALA A 135 4.42 12.64 1.88
CA ALA A 135 4.71 11.54 0.96
C ALA A 135 3.86 10.29 1.28
N TYR A 136 3.73 9.40 0.30
CA TYR A 136 3.29 8.02 0.51
C TYR A 136 4.43 7.17 1.08
N THR A 137 4.08 6.15 1.86
CA THR A 137 5.02 5.14 2.36
C THR A 137 4.68 3.74 1.88
N LEU A 138 5.72 2.90 1.75
CA LEU A 138 5.59 1.46 1.57
C LEU A 138 6.48 0.73 2.59
N GLU A 139 5.94 -0.28 3.25
CA GLU A 139 6.64 -1.17 4.18
C GLU A 139 6.32 -2.64 3.85
N ASP A 140 7.00 -3.58 4.50
CA ASP A 140 6.57 -4.99 4.58
C ASP A 140 5.15 -5.11 5.18
N THR A 141 4.53 -6.29 5.10
CA THR A 141 3.29 -6.61 5.84
C THR A 141 3.52 -6.74 7.36
N HIS A 142 2.44 -6.68 8.12
CA HIS A 142 2.38 -7.05 9.54
C HIS A 142 2.58 -8.56 9.75
N ARG A 143 3.30 -8.92 10.80
CA ARG A 143 3.34 -10.29 11.36
C ARG A 143 3.46 -10.19 12.88
N ASP A 144 2.70 -11.02 13.59
CA ASP A 144 2.75 -11.05 15.06
C ASP A 144 4.11 -11.54 15.59
N GLU A 145 4.76 -12.44 14.83
CA GLU A 145 6.14 -12.85 15.05
C GLU A 145 7.05 -12.27 13.95
N LYS A 146 8.16 -11.64 14.34
CA LYS A 146 9.09 -11.01 13.40
C LYS A 146 9.80 -12.04 12.52
N VAL A 147 9.43 -12.08 11.23
CA VAL A 147 10.21 -12.73 10.18
C VAL A 147 11.23 -11.73 9.64
N SER A 148 12.52 -12.06 9.76
CA SER A 148 13.62 -11.16 9.37
C SER A 148 13.52 -10.73 7.91
N GLY A 149 13.53 -9.41 7.69
CA GLY A 149 13.45 -8.80 6.36
C GLY A 149 12.14 -9.01 5.62
N ASN A 150 11.06 -9.35 6.32
CA ASN A 150 9.71 -9.52 5.77
C ASN A 150 8.64 -8.98 6.74
N THR A 151 8.97 -8.10 7.68
CA THR A 151 8.01 -7.66 8.72
C THR A 151 8.19 -6.18 9.00
N ARG A 152 7.10 -5.41 8.93
CA ARG A 152 7.09 -3.99 9.31
C ARG A 152 7.36 -3.81 10.80
N ILE A 153 7.88 -2.65 11.17
CA ILE A 153 8.04 -2.31 12.59
C ILE A 153 6.67 -2.14 13.28
N PRO A 154 6.53 -2.47 14.57
CA PRO A 154 5.27 -2.27 15.29
C PRO A 154 4.87 -0.79 15.32
N ALA A 155 3.57 -0.50 15.42
CA ALA A 155 3.09 0.85 15.69
C ALA A 155 3.57 1.33 17.08
N GLY A 156 3.83 2.63 17.20
CA GLY A 156 4.49 3.17 18.39
C GLY A 156 5.03 4.58 18.17
N ARG A 157 5.88 5.02 19.10
CA ARG A 157 6.60 6.30 19.02
C ARG A 157 8.09 6.02 19.14
N TYR A 158 8.87 6.43 18.14
CA TYR A 158 10.29 6.11 18.05
C TYR A 158 11.12 7.37 17.82
N PRO A 159 12.21 7.60 18.56
CA PRO A 159 13.12 8.69 18.28
C PRO A 159 13.84 8.48 16.94
N LEU A 160 14.17 9.57 16.27
CA LEU A 160 14.95 9.56 15.03
C LEU A 160 16.38 9.98 15.31
N SER A 161 17.33 9.21 14.77
CA SER A 161 18.75 9.54 14.76
C SER A 161 19.34 9.33 13.37
N TYR A 162 20.65 9.42 13.23
CA TYR A 162 21.36 9.08 12.00
C TYR A 162 22.45 8.06 12.26
N ASN A 163 22.48 7.01 11.45
CA ASN A 163 23.40 5.90 11.65
C ASN A 163 24.80 6.27 11.13
N ARG A 164 25.73 6.53 12.06
CA ARG A 164 27.13 6.88 11.73
C ARG A 164 27.94 5.70 11.20
N ASN A 165 27.42 4.48 11.21
CA ASN A 165 28.11 3.31 10.68
C ASN A 165 28.04 3.27 9.16
N LEU A 166 29.16 2.88 8.54
CA LEU A 166 29.25 2.72 7.09
C LEU A 166 28.67 1.35 6.67
N THR A 167 27.34 1.24 6.66
CA THR A 167 26.62 0.07 6.15
C THR A 167 26.68 -0.01 4.62
N ASP A 168 26.36 -1.18 4.04
CA ASP A 168 26.31 -1.34 2.58
C ASP A 168 25.31 -0.41 1.90
N LEU A 169 24.14 -0.18 2.51
CA LEU A 169 23.17 0.77 1.98
C LEU A 169 23.75 2.19 1.99
N THR A 170 24.39 2.62 3.09
CA THR A 170 25.06 3.92 3.20
C THR A 170 26.17 4.08 2.16
N ARG A 171 26.99 3.04 1.90
CA ARG A 171 27.98 3.04 0.79
C ARG A 171 27.31 3.25 -0.57
N ARG A 172 26.27 2.46 -0.89
CA ARG A 172 25.55 2.57 -2.17
C ARG A 172 24.93 3.96 -2.36
N TYR A 173 24.42 4.58 -1.30
CA TYR A 173 23.80 5.90 -1.39
C TYR A 173 24.84 7.01 -1.59
N ARG A 174 25.94 7.02 -0.83
CA ARG A 174 27.04 8.00 -1.02
C ARG A 174 27.62 7.98 -2.42
N ASN A 175 27.81 6.79 -2.99
CA ASN A 175 28.32 6.63 -4.36
C ASN A 175 27.32 7.12 -5.42
N ARG A 176 26.04 7.27 -5.08
CA ARG A 176 24.94 7.61 -6.00
C ARG A 176 24.45 9.06 -5.85
N PHE A 177 24.52 9.61 -4.65
CA PHE A 177 23.88 10.86 -4.26
C PHE A 177 24.89 11.76 -3.54
N PRO A 178 25.50 12.76 -4.23
CA PRO A 178 26.50 13.64 -3.62
C PRO A 178 25.99 14.49 -2.43
N TRP A 179 24.67 14.61 -2.29
CA TRP A 179 24.00 15.32 -1.19
C TRP A 179 23.73 14.45 0.04
N PHE A 180 23.99 13.14 -0.03
CA PHE A 180 23.71 12.18 1.03
C PHE A 180 24.94 11.90 1.89
N GLU A 181 24.76 11.79 3.20
CA GLU A 181 25.83 11.56 4.17
C GLU A 181 25.60 10.29 5.01
N TYR A 182 24.49 10.16 5.74
CA TYR A 182 24.17 8.98 6.56
C TYR A 182 22.66 8.72 6.57
N HIS A 183 22.24 7.46 6.70
CA HIS A 183 20.80 7.14 6.78
C HIS A 183 20.20 7.68 8.08
N ILE A 184 18.99 8.25 7.96
CA ILE A 184 18.12 8.51 9.11
C ILE A 184 17.58 7.15 9.58
N GLU A 185 17.75 6.87 10.87
CA GLU A 185 17.38 5.62 11.52
C GLU A 185 16.28 5.87 12.55
N ILE A 186 15.33 4.94 12.60
CA ILE A 186 14.27 4.87 13.58
C ILE A 186 14.78 4.03 14.74
N MET A 187 14.94 4.65 15.90
CA MET A 187 15.67 4.09 17.04
C MET A 187 14.73 3.38 18.04
N ASP A 188 15.32 2.62 18.96
CA ASP A 188 14.67 2.03 20.13
C ASP A 188 13.46 1.11 19.81
N ILE A 189 13.51 0.43 18.67
CA ILE A 189 12.49 -0.52 18.23
C ILE A 189 12.82 -1.93 18.77
N PRO A 190 11.98 -2.55 19.61
CA PRO A 190 12.27 -3.86 20.20
C PRO A 190 12.48 -4.95 19.15
N ASN A 191 13.64 -5.61 19.18
CA ASN A 191 14.07 -6.66 18.25
C ASN A 191 14.32 -6.19 16.79
N TYR A 192 14.47 -4.89 16.51
CA TYR A 192 14.89 -4.38 15.20
C TYR A 192 16.14 -3.50 15.31
N ASP A 193 16.91 -3.48 14.22
CA ASP A 193 18.14 -2.73 14.04
C ASP A 193 18.24 -2.25 12.58
N LEU A 194 18.97 -1.16 12.33
CA LEU A 194 19.20 -0.62 10.98
C LEU A 194 17.93 -0.25 10.21
N VAL A 195 16.86 0.11 10.92
CA VAL A 195 15.57 0.50 10.35
C VAL A 195 15.64 1.92 9.84
N TYR A 196 15.74 2.06 8.52
CA TYR A 196 15.89 3.36 7.88
C TYR A 196 14.61 3.83 7.19
N ILE A 197 14.53 5.15 7.00
CA ILE A 197 13.62 5.76 6.02
C ILE A 197 14.44 5.97 4.74
N HIS A 198 14.02 5.39 3.60
CA HIS A 198 14.86 5.36 2.38
C HIS A 198 14.09 5.22 1.05
N ILE A 199 14.80 5.12 -0.09
CA ILE A 199 14.18 4.91 -1.42
C ILE A 199 13.87 3.43 -1.64
N GLY A 200 12.76 3.16 -2.32
CA GLY A 200 12.41 1.86 -2.89
C GLY A 200 11.14 1.98 -3.72
N ASN A 201 10.61 0.86 -4.21
CA ASN A 201 9.45 0.83 -5.10
C ASN A 201 8.47 -0.31 -4.74
N THR A 202 8.93 -1.41 -4.15
CA THR A 202 8.13 -2.58 -3.75
C THR A 202 8.54 -3.08 -2.35
N HIS A 203 7.78 -4.00 -1.75
CA HIS A 203 8.17 -4.64 -0.48
C HIS A 203 9.54 -5.35 -0.57
N GLN A 204 9.94 -5.81 -1.77
CA GLN A 204 11.24 -6.45 -2.00
C GLN A 204 12.44 -5.47 -1.89
N ASP A 205 12.20 -4.16 -1.95
CA ASP A 205 13.21 -3.13 -1.72
C ASP A 205 13.43 -2.82 -0.23
N THR A 206 12.59 -3.36 0.67
CA THR A 206 12.70 -3.17 2.12
C THR A 206 12.98 -4.50 2.85
N ARG A 207 13.34 -4.38 4.13
CA ARG A 207 13.60 -5.47 5.08
C ARG A 207 13.15 -5.08 6.50
N GLY A 208 11.95 -4.48 6.61
CA GLY A 208 11.42 -3.82 7.80
C GLY A 208 11.66 -2.31 7.88
N CYS A 209 12.26 -1.73 6.83
CA CYS A 209 12.45 -0.29 6.66
C CYS A 209 11.21 0.40 6.05
N ILE A 210 11.17 1.74 6.11
CA ILE A 210 10.11 2.55 5.52
C ILE A 210 10.59 3.15 4.20
N LEU A 211 9.89 2.84 3.11
CA LEU A 211 10.16 3.41 1.79
C LEU A 211 9.32 4.67 1.59
N LEU A 212 9.90 5.75 1.06
CA LEU A 212 9.19 7.00 0.74
C LEU A 212 8.97 7.21 -0.75
N ALA A 213 7.84 7.83 -1.12
CA ALA A 213 7.44 8.07 -2.50
C ALA A 213 6.43 9.21 -2.70
N ASP A 214 6.42 9.80 -3.90
CA ASP A 214 5.45 10.87 -4.27
C ASP A 214 4.21 10.33 -4.98
N GLY A 215 4.25 9.06 -5.43
CA GLY A 215 3.12 8.41 -6.07
C GLY A 215 2.96 6.98 -5.61
N VAL A 216 1.73 6.48 -5.72
CA VAL A 216 1.34 5.13 -5.33
C VAL A 216 0.50 4.51 -6.45
N ASN A 217 0.76 3.25 -6.79
CA ASN A 217 -0.09 2.48 -7.69
C ASN A 217 -0.82 1.41 -6.89
N ALA A 218 -1.91 1.83 -6.23
CA ALA A 218 -2.77 0.94 -5.45
C ALA A 218 -3.66 0.03 -6.32
N ALA A 219 -3.84 0.35 -7.61
CA ALA A 219 -4.66 -0.42 -8.55
C ALA A 219 -3.96 -1.67 -9.09
N SER A 220 -2.62 -1.72 -9.05
CA SER A 220 -1.83 -2.89 -9.42
C SER A 220 -2.09 -4.09 -8.48
N PRO A 221 -2.05 -5.35 -8.98
CA PRO A 221 -2.10 -6.55 -8.14
C PRO A 221 -0.99 -6.57 -7.09
N GLU A 222 0.24 -6.26 -7.49
CA GLU A 222 1.35 -5.98 -6.58
C GLU A 222 1.40 -4.47 -6.29
N LYS A 223 1.36 -4.08 -5.01
CA LYS A 223 1.40 -2.66 -4.63
C LYS A 223 2.80 -2.10 -4.86
N MET A 224 2.85 -0.98 -5.56
CA MET A 224 4.09 -0.28 -5.87
C MET A 224 3.97 1.20 -5.52
N VAL A 225 5.10 1.79 -5.17
CA VAL A 225 5.24 3.25 -5.05
C VAL A 225 6.23 3.79 -6.09
N SER A 226 6.12 5.06 -6.42
CA SER A 226 6.84 5.70 -7.53
C SER A 226 7.47 7.05 -7.13
N TYR A 227 8.44 7.50 -7.94
CA TYR A 227 9.20 8.74 -7.69
C TYR A 227 9.98 8.81 -6.35
N SER A 228 10.25 7.66 -5.72
CA SER A 228 10.89 7.55 -4.39
C SER A 228 12.18 8.35 -4.19
N ARG A 229 12.99 8.53 -5.24
CA ARG A 229 14.20 9.37 -5.19
C ARG A 229 13.89 10.85 -4.92
N LYS A 230 12.80 11.39 -5.51
CA LYS A 230 12.39 12.79 -5.32
C LYS A 230 11.81 12.99 -3.92
N ALA A 231 10.91 12.11 -3.49
CA ALA A 231 10.35 12.09 -2.14
C ALA A 231 11.44 12.06 -1.07
N TYR A 232 12.38 11.11 -1.20
CA TYR A 232 13.47 10.95 -0.25
C TYR A 232 14.47 12.09 -0.27
N GLU A 233 14.80 12.69 -1.43
CA GLU A 233 15.70 13.85 -1.46
C GLU A 233 15.08 15.06 -0.73
N ARG A 234 13.78 15.33 -0.92
CA ARG A 234 13.07 16.38 -0.14
C ARG A 234 13.12 16.06 1.35
N PHE A 235 12.81 14.82 1.73
CA PHE A 235 12.76 14.36 3.12
C PHE A 235 14.14 14.51 3.79
N TYR A 236 15.18 14.05 3.10
CA TYR A 236 16.53 14.10 3.59
C TYR A 236 16.98 15.55 3.81
N ARG A 237 16.68 16.45 2.86
CA ARG A 237 17.03 17.87 2.97
C ARG A 237 16.29 18.60 4.09
N SER A 238 15.06 18.22 4.45
CA SER A 238 14.33 18.84 5.56
C SER A 238 14.66 18.25 6.94
N ILE A 239 14.81 16.93 7.04
CA ILE A 239 14.98 16.21 8.32
C ILE A 239 16.44 16.01 8.71
N TYR A 240 17.32 15.61 7.79
CA TYR A 240 18.69 15.24 8.15
C TYR A 240 19.50 16.38 8.82
N PRO A 241 19.40 17.66 8.41
CA PRO A 241 20.08 18.76 9.11
C PRO A 241 19.64 18.91 10.57
N ARG A 242 18.35 18.68 10.86
CA ARG A 242 17.79 18.77 12.21
C ARG A 242 18.33 17.64 13.09
N VAL A 243 18.31 16.40 12.57
CA VAL A 243 18.85 15.22 13.25
C VAL A 243 20.37 15.36 13.48
N LYS A 244 21.12 15.86 12.49
CA LYS A 244 22.57 16.12 12.61
C LYS A 244 22.89 17.20 13.65
N ALA A 245 22.00 18.17 13.84
CA ALA A 245 22.09 19.17 14.90
C ALA A 245 21.65 18.65 16.29
N ASN A 246 21.26 17.37 16.40
CA ASN A 246 20.70 16.74 17.60
C ASN A 246 19.39 17.40 18.09
N ILE A 247 18.62 18.01 17.18
CA ILE A 247 17.25 18.43 17.48
C ILE A 247 16.41 17.17 17.74
N PRO A 248 15.75 17.02 18.91
CA PRO A 248 14.96 15.83 19.20
C PRO A 248 13.78 15.68 18.23
N LEU A 249 13.87 14.71 17.32
CA LEU A 249 12.79 14.32 16.43
C LEU A 249 12.32 12.91 16.77
N ALA A 250 11.04 12.65 16.50
CA ALA A 250 10.44 11.33 16.63
C ALA A 250 9.46 11.10 15.49
N ILE A 251 9.23 9.84 15.16
CA ILE A 251 8.14 9.38 14.30
C ILE A 251 7.10 8.66 15.15
N ARG A 252 5.83 9.04 14.96
CA ARG A 252 4.69 8.35 15.53
C ARG A 252 4.00 7.53 14.44
N ILE A 253 3.83 6.22 14.67
CA ILE A 253 3.31 5.26 13.69
C ILE A 253 1.97 4.72 14.18
N PHE A 254 0.98 4.72 13.29
CA PHE A 254 -0.36 4.16 13.54
C PHE A 254 -0.70 3.09 12.50
N ASP A 255 -1.16 1.94 13.01
CA ASP A 255 -1.79 0.89 12.21
C ASP A 255 -3.20 1.30 11.75
N GLU A 256 -3.77 0.55 10.82
CA GLU A 256 -4.99 0.81 10.05
C GLU A 256 -6.24 1.09 10.89
N ASN A 257 -6.19 0.80 12.19
CA ASN A 257 -7.26 1.10 13.15
C ASN A 257 -7.52 2.61 13.32
N TRP A 258 -6.57 3.50 12.99
CA TRP A 258 -6.79 4.95 13.07
C TRP A 258 -7.94 5.41 12.16
N ILE A 259 -8.22 4.70 11.05
CA ILE A 259 -9.36 5.01 10.16
C ILE A 259 -10.69 4.87 10.90
N LYS A 260 -10.81 3.89 11.82
CA LYS A 260 -12.01 3.73 12.65
C LYS A 260 -12.12 4.87 13.66
N MET A 261 -11.01 5.25 14.30
CA MET A 261 -10.96 6.36 15.26
C MET A 261 -11.31 7.70 14.61
N ALA A 262 -10.82 7.95 13.39
CA ALA A 262 -11.14 9.14 12.61
C ALA A 262 -12.65 9.22 12.29
N LYS A 263 -13.26 8.10 11.88
CA LYS A 263 -14.72 8.03 11.62
C LYS A 263 -15.57 8.27 12.87
N ILE A 264 -15.16 7.73 14.02
CA ILE A 264 -15.86 7.96 15.29
C ILE A 264 -15.82 9.46 15.63
N LYS A 265 -14.63 10.09 15.61
CA LYS A 265 -14.49 11.53 15.89
C LYS A 265 -15.25 12.42 14.90
N ALA A 266 -15.28 12.07 13.61
CA ALA A 266 -16.07 12.82 12.63
C ALA A 266 -17.57 12.76 12.93
N ASN A 267 -18.09 11.58 13.27
CA ASN A 267 -19.49 11.41 13.65
C ASN A 267 -19.83 12.15 14.95
N GLU A 268 -18.93 12.13 15.94
CA GLU A 268 -19.09 12.88 17.20
C GLU A 268 -19.09 14.40 16.98
N ALA A 269 -18.18 14.91 16.13
CA ALA A 269 -18.13 16.33 15.78
C ALA A 269 -19.39 16.81 15.04
N HIS A 270 -20.01 15.94 14.23
CA HIS A 270 -21.31 16.22 13.59
C HIS A 270 -22.52 16.04 14.53
N ALA A 271 -22.38 15.35 15.65
CA ALA A 271 -23.45 15.12 16.62
C ALA A 271 -23.56 16.22 17.69
N LEU A 272 -22.57 17.13 17.79
CA LEU A 272 -22.65 18.29 18.67
C LEU A 272 -23.59 19.35 18.07
N PRO A 273 -24.61 19.82 18.82
CA PRO A 273 -25.49 20.89 18.34
C PRO A 273 -24.67 22.18 18.14
N GLN A 274 -24.83 22.79 16.97
CA GLN A 274 -24.32 24.12 16.69
C GLN A 274 -25.16 25.13 17.48
N ASN A 275 -24.59 25.66 18.57
CA ASN A 275 -25.18 26.72 19.39
C ASN A 275 -24.78 28.11 18.87
#